data_AF-A0A5C5WLB4-F1
#
_entry.id   AF-A0A5C5WLB4-F1
#
_cell.length_a   1.000
_cell.length_b   1.000
_cell.length_c   1.000
_cell.angle_alpha   90.00
_cell.angle_beta   90.00
_cell.angle_gamma   90.00
#
_symmetry.space_group_name_H-M   'P 1'
#
loop_
_entity.id
_entity.type
_entity.pdbx_description
1 polymer ?
#
loop_
_entity_poly.entity_id
_entity_poly.type
_entity_poly.pdbx_seq_one_letter_code
_entity_poly.pdbx_strand_id
1 'polypeptide(L)' 'MTAKQVLSALREVAREDKAAFLPGFFQAVPGGYGEGDRFLGCVVSRRNG' A
#
# COMPACT_ATOMS: atom_id res chain seq x y z
N MET A 1 1.14 21.49 -1.28
CA MET A 1 1.43 20.17 -0.68
C MET A 1 2.79 19.70 -1.13
N THR A 2 3.63 19.20 -0.20
CA THR A 2 4.92 18.57 -0.52
C THR A 2 4.78 17.05 -0.54
N ALA A 3 5.73 16.35 -1.18
CA ALA A 3 5.79 14.88 -1.14
C ALA A 3 5.79 14.32 0.29
N LYS A 4 6.47 15.02 1.22
CA LYS A 4 6.48 14.64 2.65
C LYS A 4 5.09 14.72 3.28
N GLN A 5 4.34 15.78 3.00
CA GLN A 5 2.98 15.96 3.51
C GLN A 5 2.03 14.88 2.96
N VAL A 6 2.13 14.57 1.66
CA VAL A 6 1.33 13.50 1.03
C VAL A 6 1.66 12.14 1.63
N LEU A 7 2.95 11.81 1.80
CA LEU A 7 3.36 10.54 2.40
C LEU A 7 2.88 10.39 3.84
N SER A 8 2.86 11.47 4.63
CA SER A 8 2.30 11.46 5.98
C SER A 8 0.81 11.14 5.97
N ALA A 9 0.04 11.84 5.14
CA ALA A 9 -1.41 11.63 5.03
C ALA A 9 -1.75 10.21 4.54
N LEU A 10 -0.98 9.67 3.59
CA LEU A 10 -1.15 8.28 3.12
C LEU A 10 -0.90 7.26 4.25
N ARG A 11 0.09 7.50 5.12
CA ARG A 11 0.36 6.60 6.26
C ARG A 11 -0.76 6.63 7.30
N GLU A 12 -1.43 7.75 7.50
CA GLU A 12 -2.59 7.84 8.42
C GLU A 12 -3.77 6.99 7.93
N VAL A 13 -3.91 6.84 6.61
CA VAL A 13 -4.95 6.02 5.98
C VAL A 13 -4.42 4.67 5.46
N ALA A 14 -3.21 4.29 5.82
CA ALA A 14 -2.69 2.96 5.56
C ALA A 14 -3.45 1.90 6.37
N ARG A 15 -3.45 0.68 5.87
CA ARG A 15 -4.00 -0.48 6.56
C ARG A 15 -2.99 -1.62 6.52
N GLU A 16 -2.61 -2.12 7.70
CA GLU A 16 -1.60 -3.18 7.83
C GLU A 16 -2.04 -4.47 7.13
N ASP A 17 -3.32 -4.87 7.28
CA ASP A 17 -3.86 -6.06 6.61
C ASP A 17 -3.74 -5.97 5.08
N LYS A 18 -3.92 -4.76 4.53
CA LYS A 18 -3.75 -4.52 3.09
C LYS A 18 -2.28 -4.43 2.69
N ALA A 19 -1.43 -3.82 3.51
CA ALA A 19 0.01 -3.77 3.25
C ALA A 19 0.62 -5.17 3.18
N ALA A 20 0.14 -6.12 3.99
CA ALA A 20 0.56 -7.52 3.95
C ALA A 20 -0.04 -8.31 2.76
N PHE A 21 -1.29 -8.03 2.38
CA PHE A 21 -2.00 -8.76 1.32
C PHE A 21 -1.60 -8.34 -0.11
N LEU A 22 -1.47 -7.03 -0.35
CA LEU A 22 -1.30 -6.47 -1.69
C LEU A 22 -0.02 -6.93 -2.43
N PRO A 23 1.14 -7.14 -1.77
CA PRO A 23 2.33 -7.64 -2.46
C PRO A 23 2.07 -8.96 -3.20
N GLY A 24 1.40 -9.91 -2.55
CA GLY A 24 1.06 -11.20 -3.16
C GLY A 24 0.04 -11.05 -4.30
N PHE A 25 -1.00 -10.22 -4.10
CA PHE A 25 -2.03 -9.97 -5.11
C PHE A 25 -1.45 -9.38 -6.41
N PHE A 26 -0.46 -8.50 -6.32
CA PHE A 26 0.18 -7.86 -7.47
C PHE A 26 1.42 -8.61 -7.99
N GLN A 27 1.78 -9.76 -7.41
CA GLN A 27 2.99 -10.52 -7.73
C GLN A 27 4.31 -9.78 -7.41
N ALA A 28 4.30 -8.86 -6.44
CA ALA A 28 5.48 -8.16 -5.94
C ALA A 28 6.31 -9.04 -4.98
N VAL A 29 6.67 -10.23 -5.46
CA VAL A 29 7.40 -11.29 -4.77
C VAL A 29 8.57 -11.73 -5.64
N PRO A 30 9.56 -12.48 -5.12
CA PRO A 30 10.72 -12.91 -5.92
C PRO A 30 10.32 -13.62 -7.22
N GLY A 31 10.86 -13.15 -8.34
CA GLY A 31 10.55 -13.61 -9.70
C GLY A 31 9.23 -13.11 -10.28
N GLY A 32 8.48 -12.29 -9.55
CA GLY A 32 7.17 -11.77 -9.95
C GLY A 32 7.18 -10.33 -10.45
N TYR A 33 6.04 -9.89 -10.97
CA TYR A 33 5.85 -8.52 -11.45
C TYR A 33 5.80 -7.54 -10.27
N GLY A 34 6.76 -6.62 -10.19
CA GLY A 34 6.89 -5.70 -9.07
C GLY A 34 7.73 -6.24 -7.90
N GLU A 35 8.58 -7.25 -8.14
CA GLU A 35 9.56 -7.70 -7.14
C GLU A 35 10.31 -6.52 -6.50
N GLY A 36 10.27 -6.44 -5.16
CA GLY A 36 10.91 -5.38 -4.39
C GLY A 36 10.03 -4.16 -4.09
N ASP A 37 8.83 -4.07 -4.70
CA ASP A 37 7.89 -3.01 -4.38
C ASP A 37 7.37 -3.11 -2.94
N ARG A 38 7.24 -1.95 -2.29
CA ARG A 38 6.75 -1.84 -0.91
C ARG A 38 5.40 -1.16 -0.88
N PHE A 39 4.41 -1.85 -0.31
CA PHE A 39 3.03 -1.39 -0.27
C PHE A 39 2.74 -0.72 1.08
N LEU A 40 2.17 0.48 1.03
CA LEU A 40 1.70 1.19 2.23
C LEU A 40 0.35 0.66 2.74
N GLY A 41 -0.38 -0.14 1.95
CA GLY A 41 -1.72 -0.62 2.33
C GLY A 41 -2.85 0.41 2.21
N CYS A 42 -2.64 1.46 1.41
CA CYS A 42 -3.71 2.39 1.04
C CYS A 42 -4.65 1.75 0.01
N VAL A 43 -5.95 1.92 0.17
CA VAL A 43 -6.98 1.45 -0.78
C VAL A 43 -7.83 2.64 -1.23
N VAL A 44 -8.27 2.62 -2.49
CA VAL A 44 -9.04 3.73 -3.10
C VAL A 44 -10.35 4.00 -2.37
N SER A 45 -11.01 2.95 -1.90
CA SER A 45 -12.23 3.06 -1.11
C SER A 45 -12.10 2.29 0.20
N ARG A 46 -12.55 2.92 1.28
CA ARG A 46 -12.78 2.27 2.57
C ARG A 46 -14.27 2.00 2.68
N ARG A 47 -14.64 0.74 2.85
CA ARG A 47 -16.01 0.42 3.30
C ARG A 47 -16.11 0.88 4.74
N ASN A 48 -16.80 2.00 4.96
CA ASN A 48 -17.20 2.41 6.30
C ASN A 48 -18.30 1.44 6.75
N GLY A 49 -18.00 0.67 7.80
CA GLY A 49 -19.00 -0.11 8.51
C GLY A 49 -19.78 0.77 9.47
#